data_AF-A0A7R9MQM6-F1
#
_entry.id   AF-A0A7R9MQM6-F1
#
_cell.length_a   1.000
_cell.length_b   1.000
_cell.length_c   1.000
_cell.angle_alpha   90.00
_cell.angle_beta   90.00
_cell.angle_gamma   90.00
#
_symmetry.space_group_name_H-M   'P 1'
#
loop_
_entity.id
_entity.type
_entity.pdbx_description
1 polymer ?
#
loop_
_entity_poly.entity_id
_entity_poly.type
_entity_poly.pdbx_seq_one_letter_code
_entity_poly.pdbx_strand_id
1 'polypeptide(L)'
;IDTLFDHNSKQWRIFTEIVTKTPELLLLNSLFATNGYQLRIAGGAVRDLLCGHRPKDIDLATDATPDQMNHMIRNRRNIWVLKTSSGHRNGTVMARVNDKLNYEITTLHKWSTDETPGKPIFITDWRTDAEHRDLTINAMYLSFDGRLYDYFDGLQDLQHRRIRFVDTAERPIRQNAITILRYFRFYCEFGGGHPHDPSILSTIGQYSHHLLHTSEQNLWKEFKKILSLD
;
A
#
# COMPACT_ATOMS: atom_id res chain seq x y z
N ILE A 1 -5.88 -17.67 3.48
CA ILE A 1 -6.91 -16.63 3.73
C ILE A 1 -7.32 -16.87 5.16
N ASP A 2 -6.72 -16.12 6.06
CA ASP A 2 -6.73 -16.50 7.47
C ASP A 2 -7.49 -15.40 8.21
N THR A 3 -8.48 -15.80 8.99
CA THR A 3 -9.15 -14.95 9.97
C THR A 3 -8.15 -14.64 11.06
N LEU A 4 -7.37 -13.58 10.86
CA LEU A 4 -6.09 -13.37 11.56
C LEU A 4 -6.17 -12.53 12.82
N PHE A 5 -7.34 -12.00 13.13
CA PHE A 5 -7.52 -11.36 14.40
C PHE A 5 -8.13 -12.35 15.38
N ASP A 6 -7.30 -12.81 16.32
CA ASP A 6 -7.84 -13.08 17.64
C ASP A 6 -8.55 -11.80 18.10
N HIS A 7 -9.86 -11.89 18.34
CA HIS A 7 -10.70 -10.76 18.74
C HIS A 7 -10.26 -10.14 20.08
N ASN A 8 -9.37 -10.79 20.84
CA ASN A 8 -8.77 -10.25 22.05
C ASN A 8 -7.39 -9.62 21.84
N SER A 9 -6.84 -9.72 20.63
CA SER A 9 -5.50 -9.21 20.31
C SER A 9 -5.42 -7.69 20.34
N LYS A 10 -4.22 -7.16 20.62
CA LYS A 10 -3.93 -5.72 20.53
C LYS A 10 -4.26 -5.19 19.13
N GLN A 11 -3.91 -5.96 18.10
CA GLN A 11 -4.13 -5.62 16.70
C GLN A 11 -5.62 -5.47 16.39
N TRP A 12 -6.46 -6.41 16.85
CA TRP A 12 -7.92 -6.31 16.70
C TRP A 12 -8.50 -5.08 17.37
N ARG A 13 -8.02 -4.74 18.57
CA ARG A 13 -8.46 -3.54 19.30
C ARG A 13 -8.15 -2.28 18.52
N ILE A 14 -6.93 -2.15 18.00
CA ILE A 14 -6.52 -1.00 17.18
C ILE A 14 -7.36 -0.92 15.90
N PHE A 15 -7.52 -2.04 15.19
CA PHE A 15 -8.34 -2.13 13.98
C PHE A 15 -9.79 -1.69 14.25
N THR A 16 -10.42 -2.31 15.25
CA THR A 16 -11.81 -2.00 15.64
C THR A 16 -11.94 -0.54 16.03
N GLU A 17 -10.99 0.00 16.79
CA GLU A 17 -11.01 1.42 17.16
C GLU A 17 -10.94 2.33 15.94
N ILE A 18 -10.06 2.06 14.98
CA ILE A 18 -9.95 2.84 13.74
C ILE A 18 -11.26 2.79 12.97
N VAL A 19 -11.80 1.60 12.71
CA VAL A 19 -13.00 1.43 11.89
C VAL A 19 -14.24 2.00 12.58
N THR A 20 -14.43 1.73 13.87
CA THR A 20 -15.65 2.16 14.61
C THR A 20 -15.63 3.63 15.01
N LYS A 21 -14.46 4.21 15.31
CA LYS A 21 -14.34 5.63 15.69
C LYS A 21 -14.10 6.55 14.51
N THR A 22 -14.09 6.04 13.28
CA THR A 22 -13.92 6.84 12.06
C THR A 22 -15.12 6.67 11.13
N PRO A 23 -16.23 7.40 11.37
CA PRO A 23 -17.44 7.31 10.55
C PRO A 23 -17.19 7.56 9.06
N GLU A 24 -16.21 8.39 8.73
CA GLU A 24 -15.81 8.69 7.36
C GLU A 24 -15.34 7.44 6.59
N LEU A 25 -14.62 6.53 7.25
CA LEU A 25 -14.17 5.28 6.65
C LEU A 25 -15.34 4.33 6.39
N LEU A 26 -16.27 4.22 7.34
CA LEU A 26 -17.48 3.41 7.18
C LEU A 26 -18.39 3.96 6.07
N LEU A 27 -18.49 5.29 5.96
CA LEU A 27 -19.21 5.94 4.88
C LEU A 27 -18.59 5.62 3.52
N LEU A 28 -17.26 5.69 3.39
CA LEU A 28 -16.58 5.30 2.16
C LEU A 28 -16.82 3.82 1.85
N ASN A 29 -16.62 2.92 2.82
CA ASN A 29 -16.87 1.49 2.60
C ASN A 29 -18.30 1.21 2.10
N SER A 30 -19.30 1.84 2.72
CA SER A 30 -20.70 1.76 2.28
C SER A 30 -20.94 2.35 0.89
N LEU A 31 -20.30 3.49 0.57
CA LEU A 31 -20.37 4.09 -0.76
C LEU A 31 -19.90 3.13 -1.85
N PHE A 32 -18.74 2.52 -1.66
CA PHE A 32 -18.19 1.58 -2.64
C PHE A 32 -19.05 0.32 -2.74
N ALA A 33 -19.44 -0.27 -1.61
CA ALA A 33 -20.28 -1.47 -1.57
C ALA A 33 -21.64 -1.27 -2.26
N THR A 34 -22.32 -0.14 -2.02
CA THR A 34 -23.62 0.17 -2.65
C THR A 34 -23.52 0.42 -4.16
N ASN A 35 -22.32 0.68 -4.68
CA ASN A 35 -22.05 0.80 -6.11
C ASN A 35 -21.46 -0.48 -6.72
N GLY A 36 -21.38 -1.57 -5.95
CA GLY A 36 -20.88 -2.88 -6.42
C GLY A 36 -19.36 -3.01 -6.45
N TYR A 37 -18.63 -2.13 -5.75
CA TYR A 37 -17.16 -2.17 -5.66
C TYR A 37 -16.69 -2.55 -4.25
N GLN A 38 -15.49 -3.09 -4.17
CA GLN A 38 -14.83 -3.43 -2.92
C GLN A 38 -13.86 -2.32 -2.51
N LEU A 39 -13.77 -2.07 -1.20
CA LEU A 39 -12.81 -1.15 -0.60
C LEU A 39 -12.06 -1.88 0.52
N ARG A 40 -10.74 -1.82 0.50
CA ARG A 40 -9.89 -2.48 1.51
C ARG A 40 -8.78 -1.53 1.96
N ILE A 41 -8.37 -1.65 3.22
CA ILE A 41 -7.14 -1.03 3.71
C ILE A 41 -5.95 -1.78 3.09
N ALA A 42 -4.90 -1.08 2.67
CA ALA A 42 -3.80 -1.67 1.92
C ALA A 42 -2.43 -1.31 2.48
N GLY A 43 -1.43 -2.13 2.15
CA GLY A 43 -0.02 -1.78 2.27
C GLY A 43 0.46 -1.49 3.69
N GLY A 44 1.14 -0.34 3.85
CA GLY A 44 1.79 0.02 5.11
C GLY A 44 0.82 0.10 6.29
N ALA A 45 -0.42 0.55 6.06
CA ALA A 45 -1.43 0.60 7.09
C ALA A 45 -1.75 -0.80 7.66
N VAL A 46 -1.84 -1.81 6.78
CA VAL A 46 -2.08 -3.20 7.19
C VAL A 46 -0.89 -3.76 7.95
N ARG A 47 0.33 -3.54 7.45
CA ARG A 47 1.57 -3.97 8.11
C ARG A 47 1.68 -3.41 9.53
N ASP A 48 1.50 -2.09 9.68
CA ASP A 48 1.64 -1.42 10.97
C ASP A 48 0.59 -1.94 11.96
N LEU A 49 -0.65 -2.17 11.50
CA LEU A 49 -1.70 -2.79 12.30
C LEU A 49 -1.32 -4.20 12.77
N LEU A 50 -0.76 -5.03 11.90
CA LEU A 50 -0.33 -6.38 12.23
C LEU A 50 0.85 -6.39 13.23
N CYS A 51 1.72 -5.38 13.17
CA CYS A 51 2.73 -5.12 14.20
C CYS A 51 2.15 -4.60 15.53
N GLY A 52 0.85 -4.33 15.61
CA GLY A 52 0.21 -3.75 16.79
C GLY A 52 0.53 -2.27 16.98
N HIS A 53 0.83 -1.57 15.88
CA HIS A 53 1.01 -0.12 15.82
C HIS A 53 -0.21 0.54 15.19
N ARG A 54 -0.47 1.79 15.56
CA ARG A 54 -1.50 2.59 14.89
C ARG A 54 -0.89 3.17 13.61
N PRO A 55 -1.45 2.90 12.42
CA PRO A 55 -0.92 3.44 11.18
C PRO A 55 -1.07 4.97 11.18
N LYS A 56 -0.06 5.65 10.63
CA LYS A 56 -0.05 7.12 10.50
C LYS A 56 -1.07 7.59 9.46
N ASP A 57 -1.07 6.90 8.31
CA ASP A 57 -1.97 7.11 7.18
C ASP A 57 -2.70 5.81 6.85
N ILE A 58 -3.94 5.91 6.37
CA ILE A 58 -4.77 4.75 5.97
C ILE A 58 -4.94 4.80 4.46
N ASP A 59 -4.09 4.05 3.77
CA ASP A 59 -4.20 3.84 2.33
C ASP A 59 -5.32 2.85 2.02
N LEU A 60 -6.17 3.22 1.07
CA LEU A 60 -7.28 2.40 0.61
C LEU A 60 -7.03 1.91 -0.82
N ALA A 61 -7.45 0.69 -1.11
CA ALA A 61 -7.45 0.09 -2.43
C ALA A 61 -8.86 -0.32 -2.84
N THR A 62 -9.14 -0.29 -4.14
CA THR A 62 -10.46 -0.62 -4.70
C THR A 62 -10.39 -1.18 -6.11
N ASP A 63 -11.33 -2.05 -6.47
CA ASP A 63 -11.57 -2.53 -7.83
C ASP A 63 -12.34 -1.52 -8.70
N ALA A 64 -12.72 -0.36 -8.16
CA ALA A 64 -13.28 0.76 -8.93
C ALA A 64 -12.18 1.58 -9.62
N THR A 65 -12.36 1.88 -10.90
CA THR A 65 -11.51 2.82 -11.65
C THR A 65 -11.65 4.26 -11.15
N PRO A 66 -10.69 5.16 -11.45
CA PRO A 66 -10.78 6.56 -11.06
C PRO A 66 -12.04 7.26 -11.59
N ASP A 67 -12.49 6.91 -12.80
CA ASP A 67 -13.71 7.48 -13.38
C ASP A 67 -14.97 7.00 -12.66
N GLN A 68 -15.03 5.72 -12.27
CA GLN A 68 -16.11 5.19 -11.43
C GLN A 68 -16.11 5.85 -10.06
N MET A 69 -14.94 6.03 -9.43
CA MET A 69 -14.78 6.76 -8.17
C MET A 69 -15.26 8.21 -8.28
N ASN A 70 -14.84 8.91 -9.33
CA ASN A 70 -15.30 10.28 -9.58
C ASN A 70 -16.82 10.32 -9.78
N HIS A 71 -17.39 9.37 -10.50
CA HIS A 71 -18.84 9.29 -10.74
C HIS A 71 -19.62 9.07 -9.43
N MET A 72 -19.23 8.10 -8.61
CA MET A 72 -19.92 7.81 -7.33
C MET A 72 -19.79 8.97 -6.33
N ILE A 73 -18.65 9.68 -6.33
CA ILE A 73 -18.41 10.80 -5.40
C ILE A 73 -19.14 12.08 -5.85
N ARG A 74 -19.23 12.37 -7.15
CA ARG A 74 -19.86 13.61 -7.67
C ARG A 74 -21.28 13.86 -7.16
N ASN A 75 -22.02 12.81 -6.83
CA ASN A 75 -23.41 12.89 -6.35
C ASN A 75 -23.51 12.93 -4.81
N ARG A 76 -22.41 13.14 -4.10
CA ARG A 76 -22.38 13.20 -2.63
C ARG A 76 -22.18 14.62 -2.14
N ARG A 77 -22.95 15.00 -1.11
CA ARG A 77 -22.86 16.34 -0.49
C ARG A 77 -21.71 16.49 0.49
N ASN A 78 -21.16 15.36 0.95
CA ASN A 78 -20.21 15.31 2.06
C ASN A 78 -18.90 14.60 1.70
N ILE A 79 -18.65 14.37 0.41
CA ILE A 79 -17.42 13.78 -0.11
C ILE A 79 -16.99 14.58 -1.33
N TRP A 80 -15.72 14.98 -1.36
CA TRP A 80 -15.14 15.75 -2.45
C TRP A 80 -13.87 15.09 -2.97
N VAL A 81 -13.73 15.05 -4.30
CA VAL A 81 -12.46 14.67 -4.92
C VAL A 81 -11.55 15.89 -4.94
N LEU A 82 -10.41 15.80 -4.27
CA LEU A 82 -9.36 16.81 -4.35
C LEU A 82 -8.58 16.61 -5.64
N LYS A 83 -8.45 17.67 -6.46
CA LYS A 83 -7.60 17.63 -7.64
C LYS A 83 -6.15 17.55 -7.21
N THR A 84 -5.48 16.44 -7.49
CA THR A 84 -4.03 16.30 -7.33
C THR A 84 -3.39 16.26 -8.71
N SER A 85 -2.23 16.89 -8.86
CA SER A 85 -1.50 16.98 -10.14
C SER A 85 -1.05 15.60 -10.68
N SER A 86 -1.00 14.59 -9.80
CA SER A 86 -0.42 13.27 -10.05
C SER A 86 -1.35 12.08 -9.78
N GLY A 87 -2.40 12.23 -8.96
CA GLY A 87 -3.22 11.10 -8.50
C GLY A 87 -3.96 10.39 -9.63
N HIS A 88 -4.64 11.15 -10.50
CA HIS A 88 -5.37 10.57 -11.64
C HIS A 88 -4.47 9.77 -12.59
N ARG A 89 -3.18 10.13 -12.72
CA ARG A 89 -2.23 9.42 -13.59
C ARG A 89 -1.82 8.06 -13.04
N ASN A 90 -1.82 7.91 -11.71
CA ASN A 90 -1.40 6.69 -11.02
C ASN A 90 -2.57 5.82 -10.53
N GLY A 91 -3.82 6.21 -10.84
CA GLY A 91 -5.00 5.47 -10.39
C GLY A 91 -5.50 5.83 -9.00
N THR A 92 -4.96 6.89 -8.37
CA THR A 92 -5.30 7.32 -7.01
C THR A 92 -6.25 8.51 -7.02
N VAL A 93 -7.36 8.39 -6.30
CA VAL A 93 -8.31 9.46 -6.02
C VAL A 93 -8.17 9.89 -4.56
N MET A 94 -7.96 11.18 -4.35
CA MET A 94 -7.89 11.80 -3.03
C MET A 94 -9.31 12.24 -2.64
N ALA A 95 -9.94 11.53 -1.71
CA ALA A 95 -11.30 11.84 -1.24
C ALA A 95 -11.24 12.57 0.10
N ARG A 96 -11.78 13.79 0.18
CA ARG A 96 -12.05 14.48 1.44
C ARG A 96 -13.46 14.17 1.90
N VAL A 97 -13.63 13.72 3.15
CA VAL A 97 -14.94 13.34 3.70
C VAL A 97 -15.30 14.25 4.87
N ASN A 98 -16.54 14.75 4.89
CA ASN A 98 -17.10 15.64 5.91
C ASN A 98 -16.23 16.87 6.23
N ASP A 99 -15.44 17.36 5.27
CA ASP A 99 -14.49 18.46 5.44
C ASP A 99 -13.48 18.25 6.58
N LYS A 100 -13.14 16.99 6.89
CA LYS A 100 -12.22 16.62 8.00
C LYS A 100 -10.95 15.94 7.53
N LEU A 101 -11.08 14.73 6.99
CA LEU A 101 -9.97 13.85 6.67
C LEU A 101 -9.88 13.58 5.17
N ASN A 102 -8.65 13.40 4.70
CA ASN A 102 -8.36 13.02 3.32
C ASN A 102 -7.99 11.54 3.30
N TYR A 103 -8.50 10.82 2.31
CA TYR A 103 -8.23 9.40 2.11
C TYR A 103 -7.68 9.19 0.71
N GLU A 104 -6.54 8.51 0.62
CA GLU A 104 -5.99 8.06 -0.66
C GLU A 104 -6.67 6.74 -1.05
N ILE A 105 -7.39 6.74 -2.17
CA ILE A 105 -8.07 5.55 -2.68
C ILE A 105 -7.47 5.19 -4.03
N THR A 106 -6.75 4.08 -4.10
CA THR A 106 -6.02 3.65 -5.28
C THR A 106 -6.73 2.50 -5.98
N THR A 107 -6.94 2.65 -7.28
CA THR A 107 -7.47 1.58 -8.14
C THR A 107 -6.46 0.44 -8.21
N LEU A 108 -6.93 -0.80 -8.14
CA LEU A 108 -6.09 -1.97 -8.40
C LEU A 108 -5.46 -1.87 -9.79
N HIS A 109 -4.17 -2.11 -9.88
CA HIS A 109 -3.45 -2.00 -11.13
C HIS A 109 -2.31 -3.00 -11.27
N LYS A 110 -1.96 -3.24 -12.52
CA LYS A 110 -0.68 -3.82 -12.90
C LYS A 110 0.08 -2.85 -13.79
N TRP A 111 1.37 -3.08 -13.94
CA TRP A 111 2.22 -2.30 -14.83
C TRP A 111 2.36 -3.02 -16.18
N SER A 112 2.34 -2.27 -17.27
CA SER A 112 2.57 -2.82 -18.62
C SER A 112 3.95 -3.46 -18.69
N THR A 113 4.03 -4.64 -19.31
CA THR A 113 5.28 -5.34 -19.62
C THR A 113 6.02 -4.72 -20.80
N ASP A 114 5.30 -4.00 -21.65
CA ASP A 114 5.79 -3.52 -22.93
C ASP A 114 6.46 -2.15 -22.76
N GLU A 115 7.76 -2.19 -22.41
CA GLU A 115 8.89 -1.25 -22.61
C GLU A 115 8.68 0.28 -22.43
N THR A 116 7.46 0.77 -22.20
CA THR A 116 7.16 2.18 -21.93
C THR A 116 6.80 2.33 -20.46
N PRO A 117 7.67 2.95 -19.65
CA PRO A 117 7.40 3.16 -18.23
C PRO A 117 6.17 4.05 -18.02
N GLY A 118 5.26 3.63 -17.14
CA GLY A 118 4.58 4.60 -16.29
C GLY A 118 3.07 4.78 -16.45
N LYS A 119 2.34 3.97 -17.22
CA LYS A 119 0.87 3.96 -17.14
C LYS A 119 0.34 2.68 -16.47
N PRO A 120 -0.41 2.77 -15.36
CA PRO A 120 -1.05 1.61 -14.76
C PRO A 120 -2.18 1.09 -15.66
N ILE A 121 -2.29 -0.24 -15.76
CA ILE A 121 -3.44 -0.94 -16.32
C ILE A 121 -4.36 -1.27 -15.15
N PHE A 122 -5.55 -0.66 -15.11
CA PHE A 122 -6.53 -0.93 -14.06
C PHE A 122 -7.12 -2.34 -14.22
N ILE A 123 -7.26 -3.02 -13.09
CA ILE A 123 -7.73 -4.40 -13.00
C ILE A 123 -8.72 -4.52 -11.85
N THR A 124 -9.32 -5.70 -11.72
CA THR A 124 -10.23 -6.04 -10.60
C THR A 124 -9.70 -7.22 -9.76
N ASP A 125 -8.60 -7.84 -10.18
CA ASP A 125 -8.01 -8.97 -9.47
C ASP A 125 -7.01 -8.52 -8.40
N TRP A 126 -7.37 -8.78 -7.14
CA TRP A 126 -6.60 -8.39 -5.97
C TRP A 126 -5.25 -9.10 -5.86
N ARG A 127 -5.17 -10.35 -6.30
CA ARG A 127 -3.91 -11.11 -6.25
C ARG A 127 -2.90 -10.52 -7.23
N THR A 128 -3.36 -10.17 -8.43
CA THR A 128 -2.56 -9.53 -9.47
C THR A 128 -2.08 -8.14 -9.02
N ASP A 129 -2.89 -7.32 -8.34
CA ASP A 129 -2.40 -6.05 -7.76
C ASP A 129 -1.30 -6.30 -6.73
N ALA A 130 -1.52 -7.25 -5.81
CA ALA A 130 -0.53 -7.59 -4.80
C ALA A 130 0.78 -8.11 -5.40
N GLU A 131 0.71 -8.85 -6.50
CA GLU A 131 1.88 -9.32 -7.24
C GLU A 131 2.76 -8.17 -7.71
N HIS A 132 2.18 -7.01 -8.04
CA HIS A 132 2.89 -5.83 -8.56
C HIS A 132 3.39 -4.87 -7.47
N ARG A 133 3.23 -5.23 -6.20
CA ARG A 133 3.78 -4.47 -5.07
C ARG A 133 5.24 -4.83 -4.82
N ASP A 134 5.93 -3.95 -4.09
CA ASP A 134 7.36 -4.08 -3.84
C ASP A 134 7.67 -5.27 -2.92
N LEU A 135 7.22 -5.20 -1.67
CA LEU A 135 7.56 -6.14 -0.62
C LEU A 135 6.32 -6.90 -0.14
N THR A 136 6.52 -8.14 0.29
CA THR A 136 5.47 -9.05 0.78
C THR A 136 4.71 -8.45 1.96
N ILE A 137 5.45 -7.86 2.90
CA ILE A 137 4.91 -7.15 4.07
C ILE A 137 4.05 -5.93 3.69
N ASN A 138 4.11 -5.44 2.45
CA ASN A 138 3.30 -4.33 1.93
C ASN A 138 2.29 -4.79 0.87
N ALA A 139 2.21 -6.09 0.60
CA ALA A 139 1.35 -6.71 -0.40
C ALA A 139 0.10 -7.37 0.20
N MET A 140 -0.36 -6.85 1.33
CA MET A 140 -1.52 -7.33 2.07
C MET A 140 -2.68 -6.32 2.02
N TYR A 141 -3.90 -6.84 2.12
CA TYR A 141 -5.12 -6.05 2.26
C TYR A 141 -5.95 -6.50 3.44
N LEU A 142 -6.67 -5.56 4.02
CA LEU A 142 -7.58 -5.81 5.13
C LEU A 142 -8.95 -5.23 4.81
N SER A 143 -9.98 -6.08 4.80
CA SER A 143 -11.36 -5.62 4.65
C SER A 143 -11.92 -5.09 5.96
N PHE A 144 -13.00 -4.30 5.86
CA PHE A 144 -13.63 -3.65 7.00
C PHE A 144 -14.33 -4.60 7.99
N ASP A 145 -14.54 -5.85 7.61
CA ASP A 145 -14.99 -6.94 8.48
C ASP A 145 -13.83 -7.65 9.22
N GLY A 146 -12.59 -7.24 8.96
CA GLY A 146 -11.40 -7.79 9.62
C GLY A 146 -10.74 -8.97 8.92
N ARG A 147 -11.16 -9.33 7.71
CA ARG A 147 -10.51 -10.40 6.96
C ARG A 147 -9.20 -9.92 6.32
N LEU A 148 -8.12 -10.65 6.57
CA LEU A 148 -6.82 -10.41 5.92
C LEU A 148 -6.73 -11.18 4.60
N TYR A 149 -6.29 -10.47 3.57
CA TYR A 149 -5.91 -11.01 2.28
C TYR A 149 -4.39 -10.90 2.16
N ASP A 150 -3.72 -12.02 2.35
CA ASP A 150 -2.29 -12.20 2.18
C ASP A 150 -2.07 -13.30 1.14
N TYR A 151 -1.56 -12.93 -0.02
CA TYR A 151 -1.34 -13.85 -1.15
C TYR A 151 0.11 -14.33 -1.26
N PHE A 152 1.02 -13.71 -0.49
CA PHE A 152 2.46 -13.84 -0.66
C PHE A 152 3.21 -13.97 0.67
N ASP A 153 2.52 -14.48 1.70
CA ASP A 153 3.06 -14.78 3.04
C ASP A 153 3.68 -13.57 3.74
N GLY A 154 3.13 -12.37 3.49
CA GLY A 154 3.56 -11.12 4.11
C GLY A 154 3.45 -11.12 5.63
N LEU A 155 2.43 -11.78 6.20
CA LEU A 155 2.31 -11.90 7.65
C LEU A 155 3.42 -12.78 8.23
N GLN A 156 3.69 -13.93 7.60
CA GLN A 156 4.75 -14.83 8.05
C GLN A 156 6.12 -14.14 7.94
N ASP A 157 6.34 -13.41 6.84
CA ASP A 157 7.52 -12.58 6.65
C ASP A 157 7.69 -11.55 7.77
N LEU A 158 6.62 -10.88 8.16
CA LEU A 158 6.62 -9.92 9.26
C LEU A 158 6.92 -10.57 10.61
N GLN A 159 6.33 -11.74 10.90
CA GLN A 159 6.55 -12.51 12.13
C GLN A 159 8.00 -13.01 12.24
N HIS A 160 8.59 -13.45 11.12
CA HIS A 160 9.96 -13.93 11.05
C HIS A 160 10.98 -12.83 10.75
N ARG A 161 10.56 -11.56 10.75
CA ARG A 161 11.44 -10.41 10.46
C ARG A 161 12.20 -10.54 9.13
N ARG A 162 11.54 -11.09 8.12
CA ARG A 162 12.08 -11.30 6.77
C ARG A 162 11.57 -10.23 5.82
N ILE A 163 12.47 -9.47 5.21
CA ILE A 163 12.12 -8.46 4.21
C ILE A 163 12.40 -9.01 2.82
N ARG A 164 11.33 -9.32 2.10
CA ARG A 164 11.38 -10.01 0.82
C ARG A 164 10.50 -9.31 -0.22
N PHE A 165 10.96 -9.34 -1.47
CA PHE A 165 10.16 -8.90 -2.62
C PHE A 165 9.04 -9.90 -2.90
N VAL A 166 7.92 -9.42 -3.43
CA VAL A 166 6.76 -10.29 -3.73
C VAL A 166 7.14 -11.40 -4.71
N ASP A 167 7.85 -11.01 -5.77
CA ASP A 167 8.43 -11.89 -6.77
C ASP A 167 9.95 -11.69 -6.77
N THR A 168 10.53 -11.04 -7.78
CA THR A 168 11.95 -10.70 -7.86
C THR A 168 12.21 -9.26 -7.46
N ALA A 169 13.42 -8.97 -6.98
CA ALA A 169 13.87 -7.61 -6.70
C ALA A 169 14.01 -6.76 -7.98
N GLU A 170 14.28 -7.42 -9.12
CA GLU A 170 14.61 -6.75 -10.38
C GLU A 170 13.47 -5.87 -10.90
N ARG A 171 12.27 -6.43 -11.05
CA ARG A 171 11.12 -5.72 -11.62
C ARG A 171 10.78 -4.42 -10.87
N PRO A 172 10.57 -4.41 -9.54
CA PRO A 172 10.23 -3.17 -8.84
C PRO A 172 11.39 -2.17 -8.77
N ILE A 173 12.65 -2.63 -8.79
CA ILE A 173 13.82 -1.74 -8.86
C ILE A 173 13.92 -1.07 -10.24
N ARG A 174 13.74 -1.83 -11.33
CA ARG A 174 13.74 -1.28 -12.70
C ARG A 174 12.60 -0.29 -12.91
N GLN A 175 11.45 -0.55 -12.31
CA GLN A 175 10.30 0.35 -12.36
C GLN A 175 10.53 1.64 -11.58
N ASN A 176 11.10 1.54 -10.38
CA ASN A 176 11.41 2.70 -9.54
C ASN A 176 12.63 2.43 -8.67
N ALA A 177 13.76 3.04 -9.01
CA ALA A 177 15.02 2.80 -8.30
C ALA A 177 14.97 3.19 -6.82
N ILE A 178 14.05 4.08 -6.40
CA ILE A 178 13.85 4.42 -4.97
C ILE A 178 13.49 3.18 -4.13
N THR A 179 13.00 2.12 -4.77
CA THR A 179 12.72 0.83 -4.13
C THR A 179 13.95 0.25 -3.42
N ILE A 180 15.16 0.53 -3.92
CA ILE A 180 16.40 0.14 -3.24
C ILE A 180 16.48 0.77 -1.84
N LEU A 181 16.25 2.09 -1.74
CA LEU A 181 16.25 2.78 -0.45
C LEU A 181 15.09 2.32 0.44
N ARG A 182 13.91 2.07 -0.16
CA ARG A 182 12.75 1.52 0.56
C ARG A 182 13.07 0.16 1.17
N TYR A 183 13.74 -0.73 0.43
CA TYR A 183 14.17 -2.04 0.94
C TYR A 183 15.03 -1.89 2.19
N PHE A 184 16.08 -1.05 2.14
CA PHE A 184 16.93 -0.82 3.31
C PHE A 184 16.19 -0.16 4.47
N ARG A 185 15.29 0.80 4.21
CA ARG A 185 14.46 1.39 5.26
C ARG A 185 13.66 0.32 5.99
N PHE A 186 12.93 -0.50 5.25
CA PHE A 186 12.08 -1.55 5.83
C PHE A 186 12.90 -2.66 6.48
N TYR A 187 14.09 -2.94 5.97
CA TYR A 187 15.05 -3.82 6.63
C TYR A 187 15.51 -3.28 7.99
N CYS A 188 15.86 -2.00 8.09
CA CYS A 188 16.18 -1.39 9.37
C CYS A 188 15.00 -1.42 10.34
N GLU A 189 13.79 -1.15 9.85
CA GLU A 189 12.58 -1.04 10.67
C GLU A 189 12.03 -2.41 11.15
N PHE A 190 12.08 -3.43 10.29
CA PHE A 190 11.40 -4.72 10.52
C PHE A 190 12.30 -5.96 10.40
N GLY A 191 13.53 -5.84 9.89
CA GLY A 191 14.40 -6.97 9.56
C GLY A 191 15.14 -7.61 10.73
N GLY A 192 15.16 -6.98 11.91
CA GLY A 192 15.71 -7.56 13.14
C GLY A 192 17.20 -7.91 13.12
N GLY A 193 17.97 -7.41 12.14
CA GLY A 193 19.40 -7.69 11.99
C GLY A 193 19.73 -9.06 11.39
N HIS A 194 18.75 -9.81 10.86
CA HIS A 194 19.00 -11.07 10.16
C HIS A 194 19.76 -10.83 8.86
N PRO A 195 20.71 -11.70 8.44
CA PRO A 195 21.44 -11.51 7.19
C PRO A 195 20.51 -11.26 6.00
N HIS A 196 20.88 -10.31 5.15
CA HIS A 196 20.17 -10.10 3.88
C HIS A 196 20.24 -11.34 3.00
N ASP A 197 19.21 -11.53 2.18
CA ASP A 197 19.27 -12.50 1.09
C ASP A 197 20.35 -12.08 0.07
N PRO A 198 21.38 -12.91 -0.18
CA PRO A 198 22.46 -12.58 -1.11
C PRO A 198 21.97 -12.30 -2.53
N SER A 199 20.89 -12.95 -2.96
CA SER A 199 20.31 -12.73 -4.29
C SER A 199 19.73 -11.32 -4.41
N ILE A 200 19.05 -10.84 -3.36
CA ILE A 200 18.53 -9.46 -3.29
C ILE A 200 19.67 -8.46 -3.34
N LEU A 201 20.74 -8.66 -2.56
CA LEU A 201 21.89 -7.74 -2.58
C LEU A 201 22.58 -7.72 -3.94
N SER A 202 22.71 -8.88 -4.61
CA SER A 202 23.28 -8.97 -5.95
C SER A 202 22.46 -8.14 -6.95
N THR A 203 21.12 -8.27 -6.94
CA THR A 203 20.24 -7.48 -7.81
C THR A 203 20.32 -5.99 -7.47
N ILE A 204 20.33 -5.61 -6.20
CA ILE A 204 20.52 -4.22 -5.78
C ILE A 204 21.85 -3.68 -6.29
N GLY A 205 22.94 -4.44 -6.17
CA GLY A 205 24.26 -4.06 -6.67
C GLY A 205 24.24 -3.76 -8.17
N GLN A 206 23.64 -4.67 -8.96
CA GLN A 206 23.49 -4.53 -10.41
C GLN A 206 22.74 -3.24 -10.81
N TYR A 207 21.67 -2.90 -10.10
CA TYR A 207 20.78 -1.79 -10.46
C TYR A 207 21.00 -0.50 -9.65
N SER A 208 21.95 -0.47 -8.73
CA SER A 208 22.22 0.66 -7.83
C SER A 208 22.44 1.99 -8.57
N HIS A 209 23.11 1.95 -9.73
CA HIS A 209 23.36 3.12 -10.56
C HIS A 209 22.08 3.81 -11.08
N HIS A 210 20.94 3.10 -11.13
CA HIS A 210 19.66 3.70 -11.50
C HIS A 210 19.19 4.78 -10.51
N LEU A 211 19.68 4.77 -9.26
CA LEU A 211 19.39 5.82 -8.28
C LEU A 211 19.86 7.19 -8.76
N LEU A 212 20.90 7.27 -9.61
CA LEU A 212 21.40 8.53 -10.19
C LEU A 212 20.38 9.20 -11.12
N HIS A 213 19.39 8.45 -11.61
CA HIS A 213 18.32 8.98 -12.45
C HIS A 213 17.04 9.28 -11.67
N THR A 214 17.04 9.07 -10.34
CA THR A 214 15.91 9.41 -9.47
C THR A 214 16.02 10.88 -9.06
N SER A 215 14.89 11.59 -9.00
CA SER A 215 14.91 13.00 -8.60
C SER A 215 15.44 13.18 -7.17
N GLU A 216 16.22 14.25 -6.97
CA GLU A 216 16.80 14.60 -5.68
C GLU A 216 15.73 14.73 -4.58
N GLN A 217 14.56 15.26 -4.91
CA GLN A 217 13.48 15.38 -3.93
C GLN A 217 12.96 14.01 -3.47
N ASN A 218 12.87 13.03 -4.36
CA ASN A 218 12.41 11.68 -4.00
C ASN A 218 13.47 10.93 -3.21
N LEU A 219 14.74 11.04 -3.61
CA LEU A 219 15.88 10.51 -2.85
C LEU A 219 15.90 11.07 -1.43
N TRP A 220 15.83 12.40 -1.29
CA TRP A 220 15.84 13.05 0.02
C TRP A 220 14.63 12.67 0.89
N LYS A 221 13.43 12.62 0.32
CA LYS A 221 12.22 12.19 1.04
C LYS A 221 12.37 10.79 1.63
N GLU A 222 12.95 9.86 0.88
CA GLU A 222 13.12 8.49 1.36
C GLU A 222 14.29 8.36 2.34
N PHE A 223 15.41 9.03 2.05
CA PHE A 223 16.58 9.05 2.92
C PHE A 223 16.29 9.67 4.28
N LYS A 224 15.52 10.77 4.32
CA LYS A 224 15.07 11.40 5.56
C LYS A 224 14.29 10.42 6.45
N LYS A 225 13.47 9.54 5.87
CA LYS A 225 12.72 8.53 6.63
C LYS A 225 13.64 7.48 7.25
N ILE A 226 14.73 7.11 6.56
CA ILE A 226 15.74 6.18 7.10
C ILE A 226 16.47 6.83 8.28
N LEU A 227 16.88 8.10 8.14
CA LEU A 227 17.57 8.83 9.20
C LEU A 227 16.69 9.14 10.43
N SER A 228 15.37 9.09 10.27
CA SER A 228 14.41 9.32 11.35
C SER A 228 13.88 8.04 11.99
N LEU A 229 14.49 6.89 11.69
CA LEU A 229 14.18 5.66 12.41
C LEU A 229 14.81 5.73 13.81
N ASP A 230 14.05 5.28 14.82
CA ASP A 230 14.46 5.23 16.22
C ASP A 230 15.41 4.05 16.50
#